data_AF-A0A1B1ZM83-F1
#
_entry.id   AF-A0A1B1ZM83-F1
#
_cell.length_a   1.000
_cell.length_b   1.000
_cell.length_c   1.000
_cell.angle_alpha   90.00
_cell.angle_beta   90.00
_cell.angle_gamma   90.00
#
_symmetry.space_group_name_H-M   'P 1'
#
loop_
_entity.id
_entity.type
_entity.pdbx_description
1 polymer ?
#
loop_
_entity_poly.entity_id
_entity_poly.type
_entity_poly.pdbx_seq_one_letter_code
_entity_poly.pdbx_strand_id
1 'polypeptide(L)'
;MTSHEAIQLVLAQGELTTVNLQDWIRNNIVPLILLAIAVILLWIGGRGDNAGVARRSVGLLVGLIALGIAVTGNGPAVGEALANLLVSTG
;
A
#
# COMPACT_ATOMS: atom_id res chain seq x y z
N MET A 1 -1.84 -35.87 -29.86
CA MET A 1 -2.28 -35.16 -28.65
C MET A 1 -3.69 -35.61 -28.33
N THR A 2 -3.82 -36.46 -27.31
CA THR A 2 -5.11 -36.99 -26.86
C THR A 2 -5.82 -35.95 -25.99
N SER A 3 -7.15 -36.02 -25.86
CA SER A 3 -7.95 -35.09 -25.05
C SER A 3 -7.46 -34.95 -23.61
N HIS A 4 -6.91 -36.02 -23.04
CA HIS A 4 -6.32 -36.03 -21.70
C HIS A 4 -5.03 -35.20 -21.61
N GLU A 5 -4.17 -35.24 -22.62
CA GLU A 5 -2.97 -34.42 -22.68
C GLU A 5 -3.31 -32.93 -22.85
N ALA A 6 -4.37 -32.61 -23.60
CA ALA A 6 -4.84 -31.23 -23.75
C ALA A 6 -5.43 -30.66 -22.44
N ILE A 7 -6.17 -31.47 -21.68
CA ILE A 7 -6.70 -31.08 -20.37
C ILE A 7 -5.55 -30.86 -19.37
N GLN A 8 -4.57 -31.76 -19.35
CA GLN A 8 -3.38 -31.60 -18.49
C GLN A 8 -2.58 -30.34 -18.84
N LEU A 9 -2.50 -29.98 -20.12
CA LEU A 9 -1.82 -28.75 -20.56
C LEU A 9 -2.58 -27.47 -20.16
N VAL A 10 -3.91 -27.47 -20.23
CA VAL A 10 -4.78 -26.36 -19.78
C VAL A 10 -4.74 -26.20 -18.26
N LEU A 11 -4.73 -27.30 -17.50
CA LEU A 11 -4.58 -27.27 -16.05
C LEU A 11 -3.18 -26.79 -15.65
N ALA A 12 -2.12 -27.29 -16.29
CA ALA A 12 -0.75 -26.85 -16.06
C ALA A 12 -0.50 -25.38 -16.49
N GLN A 13 -1.21 -24.88 -17.51
CA GLN A 13 -1.16 -23.46 -17.90
C GLN A 13 -1.95 -22.57 -16.93
N GLY A 14 -3.11 -23.03 -16.42
CA GLY A 14 -3.89 -22.31 -15.42
C GLY A 14 -3.17 -22.16 -14.07
N GLU A 15 -2.30 -23.11 -13.73
CA GLU A 15 -1.53 -23.14 -12.48
C GLU A 15 -0.22 -22.32 -12.52
N LEU A 16 0.27 -21.95 -13.71
CA LEU A 16 1.53 -21.21 -13.90
C LEU A 16 1.38 -19.85 -14.61
N THR A 17 0.15 -19.32 -14.74
CA THR A 17 -0.04 -17.95 -15.23
C THR A 17 0.19 -16.93 -14.11
N THR A 18 0.79 -15.78 -14.44
CA THR A 18 0.95 -14.67 -13.49
C THR A 18 -0.36 -13.97 -13.16
N VAL A 19 -1.49 -14.38 -13.75
CA VAL A 19 -2.82 -13.78 -13.56
C VAL A 19 -3.20 -13.80 -12.08
N ASN A 20 -3.06 -14.94 -11.41
CA ASN A 20 -3.36 -15.06 -9.98
C ASN A 20 -2.50 -14.15 -9.10
N LEU A 21 -1.21 -14.02 -9.45
CA LEU A 21 -0.29 -13.13 -8.73
C LEU A 21 -0.61 -11.65 -9.01
N GLN A 22 -0.93 -11.30 -10.26
CA GLN A 22 -1.26 -9.95 -10.65
C GLN A 22 -2.53 -9.48 -9.93
N ASP A 23 -3.57 -10.29 -9.91
CA ASP A 23 -4.82 -9.97 -9.23
C ASP A 23 -4.61 -9.88 -7.73
N TRP A 24 -3.82 -10.78 -7.14
CA TRP A 24 -3.43 -10.69 -5.74
C TRP A 24 -2.71 -9.36 -5.44
N ILE A 25 -1.74 -8.95 -6.26
CA ILE A 25 -1.03 -7.68 -6.08
C ILE A 25 -2.00 -6.50 -6.18
N ARG A 26 -2.87 -6.48 -7.21
CA ARG A 26 -3.84 -5.40 -7.41
C ARG A 26 -4.78 -5.26 -6.22
N ASN A 27 -5.30 -6.37 -5.71
CA ASN A 27 -6.20 -6.39 -4.55
C ASN A 27 -5.52 -6.03 -3.23
N ASN A 28 -4.18 -6.15 -3.17
CA ASN A 28 -3.38 -5.86 -1.98
C ASN A 28 -2.46 -4.64 -2.16
N ILE A 29 -2.68 -3.80 -3.17
CA ILE A 29 -1.72 -2.74 -3.52
C ILE A 29 -1.52 -1.73 -2.38
N VAL A 30 -2.60 -1.37 -1.67
CA VAL A 30 -2.52 -0.46 -0.51
C VAL A 30 -1.72 -1.10 0.64
N PRO A 31 -2.05 -2.32 1.12
CA PRO A 31 -1.21 -3.03 2.09
C PRO A 31 0.27 -3.15 1.68
N LEU A 32 0.55 -3.45 0.41
CA LEU A 32 1.91 -3.62 -0.10
C LEU A 32 2.70 -2.31 -0.05
N ILE A 33 2.07 -1.18 -0.40
CA ILE A 33 2.68 0.14 -0.29
C ILE A 33 3.00 0.46 1.18
N LEU A 34 2.06 0.20 2.10
CA LEU A 34 2.29 0.43 3.53
C LEU A 34 3.43 -0.46 4.08
N LEU A 35 3.50 -1.72 3.64
CA LEU A 35 4.59 -2.63 4.00
C LEU A 35 5.94 -2.12 3.47
N ALA A 36 6.00 -1.69 2.21
CA ALA A 36 7.22 -1.14 1.62
C ALA A 36 7.70 0.09 2.41
N ILE A 37 6.78 1.00 2.74
CA ILE A 37 7.03 2.15 3.60
C ILE A 37 7.59 1.72 4.96
N ALA A 38 6.95 0.74 5.61
CA ALA A 38 7.39 0.25 6.92
C ALA A 38 8.81 -0.31 6.88
N VAL A 39 9.14 -1.11 5.85
CA VAL A 39 10.49 -1.64 5.65
C VAL A 39 11.51 -0.52 5.43
N ILE A 40 11.16 0.50 4.64
CA ILE A 40 12.02 1.68 4.41
C ILE A 40 12.27 2.43 5.72
N LEU A 41 11.23 2.66 6.53
CA LEU A 41 11.38 3.32 7.82
C LEU A 41 12.25 2.51 8.79
N LEU A 42 12.06 1.19 8.84
CA LEU A 42 12.89 0.30 9.65
C LEU A 42 14.36 0.34 9.21
N TRP A 43 14.61 0.39 7.91
CA TRP A 43 15.95 0.51 7.36
C TRP A 43 16.61 1.85 7.70
N ILE A 44 15.88 2.95 7.56
CA ILE A 44 16.34 4.30 7.93
C ILE A 44 16.62 4.40 9.43
N GLY A 45 15.82 3.76 10.27
CA GLY A 45 15.98 3.72 11.72
C GLY A 45 17.09 2.79 12.22
N GLY A 46 17.84 2.17 11.31
CA GLY A 46 18.92 1.26 11.66
C GLY A 46 19.88 1.86 12.69
N ARG A 47 20.26 1.05 13.69
CA ARG A 47 21.08 1.44 14.87
C ARG A 47 20.40 2.41 15.86
N GLY A 48 19.08 2.59 15.80
CA GLY A 48 18.32 3.33 16.80
C GLY A 48 18.17 4.83 16.51
N ASP A 49 18.35 5.27 15.26
CA ASP A 49 18.15 6.66 14.83
C ASP A 49 16.66 7.03 14.73
N ASN A 50 15.99 7.13 15.88
CA ASN A 50 14.57 7.49 15.96
C ASN A 50 14.32 8.93 15.54
N ALA A 51 15.29 9.83 15.77
CA ALA A 51 15.17 11.24 15.41
C ALA A 51 15.24 11.44 13.89
N GLY A 52 16.14 10.72 13.21
CA GLY A 52 16.25 10.71 11.76
C GLY A 52 15.03 10.08 11.09
N VAL A 53 14.46 9.02 11.67
CA VAL A 53 13.19 8.44 11.20
C VAL A 53 12.04 9.44 11.36
N ALA A 54 11.90 10.03 12.54
CA ALA A 54 10.82 10.98 12.85
C ALA A 54 10.84 12.20 11.90
N ARG A 55 12.01 12.72 11.57
CA ARG A 55 12.13 13.84 10.62
C ARG A 55 11.63 13.47 9.22
N ARG A 56 11.91 12.24 8.76
CA ARG A 56 11.52 11.77 7.42
C ARG A 56 10.07 11.28 7.38
N SER A 57 9.54 10.81 8.51
CA SER A 57 8.16 10.33 8.62
C SER A 57 7.11 11.43 8.51
N VAL A 58 7.48 12.72 8.68
CA VAL A 58 6.54 13.83 8.45
C VAL A 58 6.09 13.89 6.99
N GLY A 59 7.04 13.84 6.04
CA GLY A 59 6.71 13.81 4.61
C GLY A 59 5.92 12.55 4.23
N LEU A 60 6.25 11.43 4.87
CA LEU A 60 5.50 10.19 4.71
C LEU A 60 4.04 10.32 5.18
N LEU A 61 3.80 10.92 6.34
CA LEU A 61 2.45 11.17 6.87
C LEU A 61 1.60 11.97 5.90
N VAL A 62 2.16 13.03 5.31
CA VAL A 62 1.48 13.83 4.27
C VAL A 62 1.16 12.97 3.05
N GLY A 63 2.11 12.15 2.59
CA GLY A 63 1.90 11.21 1.49
C GLY A 63 0.81 10.17 1.76
N LEU A 64 0.73 9.65 2.99
CA LEU A 64 -0.30 8.69 3.41
C LEU A 64 -1.69 9.32 3.45
N ILE A 65 -1.79 10.59 3.89
CA ILE A 65 -3.04 11.35 3.82
C ILE A 65 -3.48 11.50 2.36
N ALA A 66 -2.56 11.91 1.47
CA ALA A 66 -2.85 12.06 0.04
C ALA A 66 -3.27 10.73 -0.60
N LEU A 67 -2.59 9.63 -0.26
CA LEU A 67 -2.95 8.28 -0.71
C LEU A 67 -4.36 7.88 -0.23
N GLY A 68 -4.67 8.11 1.05
CA GLY A 68 -6.00 7.83 1.61
C GLY A 68 -7.10 8.60 0.90
N ILE A 69 -6.87 9.88 0.59
CA ILE A 69 -7.80 10.70 -0.21
C ILE A 69 -7.95 10.13 -1.62
N ALA A 70 -6.85 9.77 -2.28
CA ALA A 70 -6.89 9.22 -3.64
C ALA A 70 -7.66 7.89 -3.72
N VAL A 71 -7.55 7.03 -2.70
CA VAL A 71 -8.24 5.74 -2.65
C VAL A 71 -9.72 5.87 -2.30
N THR A 72 -10.08 6.81 -1.41
CA THR A 72 -11.45 6.92 -0.87
C THR A 72 -12.29 8.01 -1.54
N GLY A 73 -11.68 8.98 -2.23
CA GLY A 73 -12.35 10.17 -2.74
C GLY A 73 -12.79 11.16 -1.64
N ASN A 74 -12.46 10.91 -0.37
CA ASN A 74 -13.02 11.63 0.77
C ASN A 74 -12.22 12.88 1.19
N GLY A 75 -11.70 13.62 0.20
CA GLY A 75 -10.87 14.81 0.43
C GLY A 75 -11.50 15.88 1.34
N PRO A 76 -12.78 16.25 1.15
CA PRO A 76 -13.44 17.26 1.98
C PRO A 76 -13.48 16.91 3.47
N ALA A 77 -13.87 15.68 3.83
CA ALA A 77 -13.97 15.28 5.24
C ALA A 77 -12.59 15.20 5.91
N VAL A 78 -11.55 14.80 5.17
CA VAL A 78 -10.17 14.83 5.68
C VAL A 78 -9.70 16.27 5.88
N GLY A 79 -10.00 17.17 4.95
CA GLY A 79 -9.67 18.60 5.06
C GLY A 79 -10.36 19.25 6.26
N GLU A 80 -11.64 18.94 6.48
CA GLU A 80 -12.40 19.40 7.65
C GLU A 80 -11.79 18.87 8.96
N ALA A 81 -11.46 17.58 9.02
CA ALA A 81 -10.79 17.00 10.19
C ALA A 81 -9.45 17.69 10.50
N LEU A 82 -8.64 17.99 9.48
CA LEU A 82 -7.37 18.71 9.66
C LEU A 82 -7.57 20.18 10.07
N ALA A 83 -8.58 20.86 9.51
CA ALA A 83 -8.92 22.23 9.89
C ALA A 83 -9.33 22.32 11.38
N ASN A 84 -10.10 21.34 11.86
CA ASN A 84 -10.51 21.25 13.26
C ASN A 84 -9.32 21.06 14.23
N LEU A 85 -8.21 20.47 13.79
CA LEU A 85 -6.99 20.37 14.61
C LEU A 85 -6.31 21.74 14.83
N LEU A 86 -6.47 22.66 13.88
CA LEU A 86 -5.85 24.00 13.92
C LEU A 86 -6.76 25.03 14.58
N VAL A 87 -8.08 24.87 14.38
CA VAL A 87 -9.11 25.82 14.77
C VAL A 87 -9.92 25.28 15.96
N SER A 88 -9.37 24.35 16.75
CA SER A 88 -10.00 23.88 18.00
C SER A 88 -10.12 25.04 19.00
N THR A 89 -11.11 25.90 18.79
CA THR A 89 -11.68 26.81 19.76
C THR A 89 -12.49 25.98 20.74
N GLY A 90 -12.04 25.96 21.99
CA GLY A 90 -12.89 25.57 23.11
C GLY A 90 -14.06 26.53 23.29
#